data_AF-A0A1G9QEN0-F1
#
_entry.id   AF-A0A1G9QEN0-F1
#
_cell.length_a   1.000
_cell.length_b   1.000
_cell.length_c   1.000
_cell.angle_alpha   90.00
_cell.angle_beta   90.00
_cell.angle_gamma   90.00
#
_symmetry.space_group_name_H-M   'P 1'
#
loop_
_entity.id
_entity.type
_entity.pdbx_description
1 polymer ?
#
loop_
_entity_poly.entity_id
_entity_poly.type
_entity_poly.pdbx_seq_one_letter_code
_entity_poly.pdbx_strand_id
1 'polypeptide(L)'
;MAIWILRILSYIFLLYLLYFSQEVGRYLLGLRLGVPGSSIKIDMGEFPQRTSIYDGERWVSSNEEDFLKAYSRYDVFWEYGFLFASSGIFGESALTVIITLSCALLRLDEIALAAVLVSTGLNLVQMAYSIIISWRGDEIKGDYTVIHKLNARLAAGMVVFVFLLRLALFAAV
;
A
#
# COMPACT_ATOMS: atom_id res chain seq x y z
N MET A 1 6.68 7.53 32.27
CA MET A 1 7.40 6.60 31.37
C MET A 1 6.46 5.62 30.66
N ALA A 2 5.59 4.90 31.37
CA ALA A 2 4.67 3.91 30.78
C ALA A 2 3.72 4.45 29.69
N ILE A 3 3.15 5.64 29.85
CA ILE A 3 2.23 6.25 28.87
C ILE A 3 2.92 6.51 27.53
N TRP A 4 4.18 6.95 27.55
CA TRP A 4 4.95 7.20 26.33
C TRP A 4 5.26 5.91 25.57
N ILE A 5 5.59 4.83 26.30
CA ILE A 5 5.81 3.51 25.71
C ILE A 5 4.53 3.03 25.02
N LEU A 6 3.38 3.14 25.68
CA LEU A 6 2.09 2.73 25.11
C LEU A 6 1.76 3.50 23.84
N ARG A 7 1.99 4.83 23.82
CA ARG A 7 1.78 5.67 22.63
C ARG A 7 2.69 5.27 21.47
N ILE A 8 3.97 5.02 21.74
CA ILE A 8 4.91 4.56 20.70
C ILE A 8 4.46 3.21 20.13
N LEU A 9 4.08 2.27 21.00
CA LEU A 9 3.56 0.97 20.57
C LEU A 9 2.29 1.09 19.73
N SER A 10 1.37 2.00 20.08
CA SER A 10 0.17 2.23 19.27
C SER A 10 0.49 2.79 17.88
N TYR A 11 1.47 3.68 17.76
CA TYR A 11 1.91 4.18 16.46
C TYR A 11 2.59 3.09 15.61
N ILE A 12 3.43 2.26 16.22
CA ILE A 12 4.06 1.12 15.54
C ILE A 12 2.99 0.13 15.06
N PHE A 13 2.01 -0.17 15.91
CA PHE A 13 0.91 -1.06 15.56
C PHE A 13 0.04 -0.48 14.43
N LEU A 14 -0.24 0.81 14.45
CA LEU A 14 -0.96 1.48 13.38
C LEU A 14 -0.19 1.45 12.05
N LEU A 15 1.11 1.76 12.07
CA LEU A 15 1.99 1.63 10.90
C LEU A 15 1.97 0.21 10.34
N TYR A 16 2.03 -0.79 11.22
CA TYR A 16 1.93 -2.18 10.84
C TYR A 16 0.60 -2.49 10.14
N LEU A 17 -0.53 -2.07 10.72
CA LEU A 17 -1.85 -2.29 10.13
C LEU A 17 -1.98 -1.65 8.74
N LEU A 18 -1.48 -0.42 8.60
CA LEU A 18 -1.51 0.29 7.33
C LEU A 18 -0.65 -0.43 6.28
N TYR A 19 0.57 -0.84 6.63
CA TYR A 19 1.41 -1.60 5.71
C TYR A 19 0.79 -2.95 5.34
N PHE A 20 0.29 -3.69 6.32
CA PHE A 20 -0.39 -4.96 6.10
C PHE A 20 -1.60 -4.80 5.17
N SER A 21 -2.36 -3.71 5.32
CA SER A 21 -3.49 -3.44 4.43
C SER A 21 -3.09 -3.12 2.97
N GLN A 22 -1.87 -2.63 2.73
CA GLN A 22 -1.33 -2.54 1.37
C GLN A 22 -1.21 -3.93 0.74
N GLU A 23 -0.64 -4.88 1.48
CA GLU A 23 -0.50 -6.25 1.01
C GLU A 23 -1.84 -6.96 0.85
N VAL A 24 -2.77 -6.77 1.79
CA VAL A 24 -4.13 -7.28 1.66
C VAL A 24 -4.82 -6.73 0.41
N GLY A 25 -4.65 -5.44 0.11
CA GLY A 25 -5.16 -4.82 -1.12
C GLY A 25 -4.64 -5.52 -2.38
N ARG A 26 -3.32 -5.75 -2.46
CA ARG A 26 -2.70 -6.47 -3.58
C ARG A 26 -3.16 -7.92 -3.67
N TYR A 27 -3.21 -8.62 -2.55
CA TYR A 27 -3.67 -10.01 -2.48
C TYR A 27 -5.11 -10.17 -3.01
N LEU A 28 -6.04 -9.37 -2.46
CA LEU A 28 -7.45 -9.44 -2.84
C LEU A 28 -7.67 -9.06 -4.31
N LEU A 29 -6.98 -8.02 -4.79
CA LEU A 29 -7.09 -7.64 -6.19
C LEU A 29 -6.46 -8.68 -7.10
N GLY A 30 -5.31 -9.26 -6.74
CA GLY A 30 -4.69 -10.36 -7.50
C GLY A 30 -5.65 -11.53 -7.70
N LEU A 31 -6.30 -11.99 -6.62
CA LEU A 31 -7.34 -13.01 -6.71
C LEU A 31 -8.49 -12.57 -7.64
N ARG A 32 -8.95 -11.33 -7.51
CA ARG A 32 -10.05 -10.79 -8.31
C ARG A 32 -9.71 -10.67 -9.80
N LEU A 33 -8.45 -10.45 -10.13
CA LEU A 33 -7.91 -10.35 -11.49
C LEU A 33 -7.50 -11.71 -12.08
N GLY A 34 -7.73 -12.81 -11.35
CA GLY A 34 -7.57 -14.16 -11.87
C GLY A 34 -6.25 -14.84 -11.49
N VAL A 35 -5.45 -14.26 -10.61
CA VAL A 35 -4.31 -14.98 -10.01
C VAL A 35 -4.88 -16.12 -9.15
N PRO A 36 -4.53 -17.39 -9.40
CA PRO A 36 -5.03 -18.50 -8.60
C PRO A 36 -4.60 -18.37 -7.15
N GLY A 37 -5.48 -18.74 -6.20
CA GLY A 37 -5.15 -18.71 -4.77
C GLY A 37 -3.98 -19.62 -4.36
N SER A 38 -3.63 -20.61 -5.18
CA SER A 38 -2.43 -21.43 -5.03
C SER A 38 -1.13 -20.73 -5.47
N SER A 39 -1.24 -19.59 -6.14
CA SER A 39 -0.14 -18.86 -6.77
C SER A 39 0.01 -17.43 -6.25
N ILE A 40 -0.77 -17.05 -5.23
CA ILE A 40 -0.63 -15.79 -4.51
C ILE A 40 -0.84 -16.03 -3.02
N LYS A 41 -0.01 -15.42 -2.18
CA LYS A 41 -0.12 -15.50 -0.71
C LYS A 41 0.39 -14.23 -0.05
N ILE A 42 0.05 -14.06 1.21
CA ILE A 42 0.73 -13.12 2.10
C ILE A 42 1.70 -13.94 2.95
N ASP A 43 2.98 -13.60 2.91
CA ASP A 43 4.02 -14.27 3.68
C ASP A 43 3.98 -13.83 5.15
N MET A 44 3.39 -14.69 5.97
CA MET A 44 3.24 -14.46 7.42
C MET A 44 4.55 -14.67 8.20
N GLY A 45 5.57 -15.25 7.57
CA GLY A 45 6.89 -15.51 8.16
C GLY A 45 7.87 -14.34 8.05
N GLU A 46 7.52 -13.28 7.31
CA GLU A 46 8.36 -12.11 7.11
C GLU A 46 7.76 -10.87 7.78
N PHE A 47 8.62 -9.96 8.23
CA PHE A 47 8.21 -8.67 8.77
C PHE A 47 8.95 -7.52 8.06
N PRO A 48 8.22 -6.51 7.54
CA PRO A 48 6.76 -6.48 7.44
C PRO A 48 6.25 -7.57 6.47
N GLN A 49 5.02 -8.04 6.64
CA GLN A 49 4.45 -9.06 5.74
C GLN A 49 4.39 -8.53 4.33
N ARG A 50 4.49 -9.44 3.35
CA ARG A 50 4.51 -9.11 1.93
C ARG A 50 3.62 -10.05 1.14
N THR A 51 3.05 -9.55 0.06
CA THR A 51 2.37 -10.39 -0.93
C THR A 51 3.42 -11.03 -1.82
N SER A 52 3.30 -12.33 -2.06
CA SER A 52 4.14 -13.06 -3.00
C SER A 52 3.32 -13.74 -4.07
N ILE A 53 3.84 -13.76 -5.29
CA ILE A 53 3.27 -14.47 -6.44
C ILE A 53 4.22 -15.59 -6.85
N TYR A 54 3.67 -16.75 -7.19
CA TYR A 54 4.45 -17.87 -7.70
C TYR A 54 4.70 -17.70 -9.21
N ASP A 55 5.96 -17.59 -9.60
CA ASP A 55 6.35 -17.39 -11.01
C ASP A 55 6.48 -18.70 -11.81
N GLY A 56 6.19 -19.85 -11.19
CA GLY A 56 6.33 -21.18 -11.77
C GLY A 56 7.58 -21.93 -11.30
N GLU A 57 8.55 -21.23 -10.71
CA GLU A 57 9.78 -21.79 -10.16
C GLU A 57 9.87 -21.47 -8.66
N ARG A 58 9.68 -20.20 -8.30
CA ARG A 58 9.81 -19.68 -6.94
C ARG A 58 8.68 -18.71 -6.58
N TRP A 59 8.57 -18.43 -5.29
CA TRP A 59 7.77 -17.33 -4.79
C TRP A 59 8.56 -16.03 -4.94
N VAL A 60 7.93 -15.01 -5.51
CA VAL A 60 8.50 -13.68 -5.73
C VAL A 60 7.72 -12.68 -4.89
N SER A 61 8.40 -11.99 -4.00
CA SER A 61 7.82 -11.07 -3.02
C SER A 61 7.60 -9.66 -3.58
N SER A 62 6.67 -8.90 -3.01
CA SER A 62 6.23 -7.58 -3.51
C SER A 62 7.31 -6.49 -3.53
N ASN A 63 8.44 -6.69 -2.85
CA ASN A 63 9.63 -5.82 -2.92
C ASN A 63 10.65 -6.22 -3.99
N GLU A 64 10.50 -7.39 -4.57
CA GLU A 64 11.41 -7.84 -5.62
C GLU A 64 11.02 -7.20 -6.95
N GLU A 65 12.02 -6.89 -7.77
CA GLU A 65 11.81 -6.29 -9.10
C GLU A 65 11.01 -7.22 -10.02
N ASP A 66 11.20 -8.53 -9.86
CA ASP A 66 10.50 -9.56 -10.63
C ASP A 66 9.03 -9.70 -10.25
N PHE A 67 8.52 -9.03 -9.20
CA PHE A 67 7.15 -9.24 -8.72
C PHE A 67 6.09 -8.98 -9.79
N LEU A 68 6.21 -7.86 -10.51
CA LEU A 68 5.26 -7.53 -11.58
C LEU A 68 5.46 -8.42 -12.80
N LYS A 69 6.67 -8.91 -13.02
CA LYS A 69 6.96 -9.90 -14.06
C LYS A 69 6.36 -11.26 -13.72
N ALA A 70 6.29 -11.64 -12.44
CA ALA A 70 5.55 -12.81 -11.99
C ALA A 70 4.04 -12.62 -12.20
N TYR A 71 3.52 -11.43 -11.91
CA TYR A 71 2.11 -11.08 -12.17
C TYR A 71 1.74 -11.12 -13.67
N SER A 72 2.63 -10.70 -14.58
CA SER A 72 2.33 -10.63 -16.01
C SER A 72 2.01 -11.98 -16.66
N ARG A 73 2.31 -13.11 -15.99
CA ARG A 73 1.86 -14.45 -16.40
C ARG A 73 0.34 -14.58 -16.38
N TYR A 74 -0.33 -13.81 -15.53
CA TYR A 74 -1.78 -13.80 -15.35
C TYR A 74 -2.46 -12.63 -16.07
N ASP A 75 -1.70 -11.60 -16.44
CA ASP A 75 -2.14 -10.42 -17.19
C ASP A 75 -1.13 -10.07 -18.28
N VAL A 76 -1.11 -10.87 -19.35
CA VAL A 76 -0.10 -10.81 -20.42
C VAL A 76 -0.11 -9.46 -21.15
N PHE A 77 -1.29 -8.87 -21.30
CA PHE A 77 -1.48 -7.60 -22.00
C PHE A 77 -1.39 -6.38 -21.08
N TRP A 78 -1.09 -6.58 -19.78
CA TRP A 78 -1.01 -5.51 -18.78
C TRP A 78 -2.27 -4.64 -18.71
N GLU A 79 -3.44 -5.22 -19.01
CA GLU A 79 -4.72 -4.50 -19.01
C GLU A 79 -5.02 -3.94 -17.61
N TYR A 80 -4.64 -4.68 -16.58
CA TYR A 80 -4.88 -4.35 -15.18
C TYR A 80 -3.59 -4.02 -14.43
N GLY A 81 -2.45 -3.91 -15.11
CA GLY A 81 -1.15 -3.64 -14.48
C GLY A 81 -1.16 -2.42 -13.56
N PHE A 82 -1.77 -1.31 -14.01
CA PHE A 82 -1.91 -0.10 -13.20
C PHE A 82 -2.75 -0.35 -11.94
N LEU A 83 -3.89 -1.03 -12.11
CA LEU A 83 -4.82 -1.30 -11.01
C LEU A 83 -4.17 -2.23 -9.98
N PHE A 84 -3.47 -3.27 -10.45
CA PHE A 84 -2.71 -4.20 -9.62
C PHE A 84 -1.62 -3.47 -8.83
N ALA A 85 -0.77 -2.68 -9.49
CA ALA A 85 0.29 -1.93 -8.82
C ALA A 85 -0.22 -0.90 -7.81
N SER A 86 -1.34 -0.22 -8.11
CA SER A 86 -1.94 0.81 -7.23
C SER A 86 -2.79 0.24 -6.08
N SER A 87 -3.12 -1.04 -6.12
CA SER A 87 -4.05 -1.65 -5.15
C SER A 87 -3.57 -1.62 -3.71
N GLY A 88 -2.26 -1.61 -3.47
CA GLY A 88 -1.72 -1.44 -2.12
C GLY A 88 -2.09 -0.08 -1.53
N ILE A 89 -1.91 0.99 -2.31
CA ILE A 89 -2.26 2.36 -1.89
C ILE A 89 -3.76 2.48 -1.66
N PHE A 90 -4.59 1.84 -2.50
CA PHE A 90 -6.04 1.82 -2.30
C PHE A 90 -6.47 1.00 -1.07
N GLY A 91 -5.83 -0.14 -0.80
CA GLY A 91 -6.10 -0.96 0.38
C GLY A 91 -5.81 -0.20 1.68
N GLU A 92 -4.67 0.47 1.74
CA GLU A 92 -4.29 1.33 2.86
C GLU A 92 -5.20 2.55 3.02
N SER A 93 -5.58 3.16 1.90
CA SER A 93 -6.53 4.26 1.91
C SER A 93 -7.91 3.84 2.40
N ALA A 94 -8.40 2.68 1.99
CA ALA A 94 -9.67 2.13 2.46
C ALA A 94 -9.62 1.86 3.97
N LEU A 95 -8.54 1.26 4.48
CA LEU A 95 -8.39 1.03 5.91
C LEU A 95 -8.35 2.34 6.70
N THR A 96 -7.63 3.35 6.20
CA THR A 96 -7.56 4.67 6.85
C THR A 96 -8.94 5.30 6.94
N VAL A 97 -9.73 5.29 5.86
CA VAL A 97 -11.12 5.77 5.87
C VAL A 97 -11.95 5.03 6.91
N ILE A 98 -11.86 3.70 6.95
CA ILE A 98 -12.60 2.87 7.91
C ILE A 98 -12.24 3.22 9.36
N ILE A 99 -10.94 3.32 9.67
CA ILE A 99 -10.45 3.66 11.02
C ILE A 99 -10.94 5.06 11.39
N THR A 100 -10.72 6.05 10.53
CA THR A 100 -11.09 7.45 10.80
C THR A 100 -12.58 7.61 11.03
N LEU A 101 -13.43 7.07 10.14
CA LEU A 101 -14.89 7.16 10.30
C LEU A 101 -15.38 6.41 11.55
N SER A 102 -14.83 5.24 11.83
CA SER A 102 -15.19 4.48 13.04
C SER A 102 -14.81 5.24 14.30
N CYS A 103 -13.63 5.86 14.33
CA CYS A 103 -13.19 6.67 15.46
C CYS A 103 -14.04 7.94 15.63
N ALA A 104 -14.38 8.62 14.54
CA ALA A 104 -15.27 9.79 14.57
C ALA A 104 -16.66 9.44 15.13
N LEU A 105 -17.24 8.31 14.73
CA LEU A 105 -18.51 7.82 15.27
C LEU A 105 -18.44 7.52 16.79
N LEU A 106 -17.27 7.10 17.26
CA LEU A 106 -17.00 6.79 18.67
C LEU A 106 -16.44 7.99 19.46
N ARG A 107 -16.27 9.17 18.83
CA ARG A 107 -15.66 10.38 19.42
C ARG A 107 -14.23 10.15 19.93
N LEU A 108 -13.45 9.39 19.16
CA LEU A 108 -12.04 9.08 19.42
C LEU A 108 -11.13 9.93 18.50
N ASP A 109 -11.28 11.24 18.57
CA ASP A 109 -10.73 12.19 17.59
C ASP A 109 -9.19 12.13 17.53
N GLU A 110 -8.52 11.95 18.68
CA GLU A 110 -7.06 11.80 18.73
C GLU A 110 -6.57 10.58 17.92
N ILE A 111 -7.30 9.46 17.97
CA ILE A 111 -6.94 8.23 17.25
C ILE A 111 -7.24 8.40 15.76
N ALA A 112 -8.37 9.03 15.44
CA ALA A 112 -8.74 9.34 14.06
C ALA A 112 -7.69 10.24 13.39
N LEU A 113 -7.26 11.30 14.09
CA LEU A 113 -6.23 12.22 13.63
C LEU A 113 -4.88 11.51 13.48
N ALA A 114 -4.49 10.69 14.46
CA ALA A 114 -3.27 9.89 14.40
C ALA A 114 -3.29 8.95 13.17
N ALA A 115 -4.41 8.29 12.88
CA ALA A 115 -4.55 7.43 11.69
C ALA A 115 -4.31 8.20 10.40
N VAL A 116 -4.94 9.37 10.23
CA VAL A 116 -4.77 10.22 9.05
C VAL A 116 -3.32 10.71 8.92
N LEU A 117 -2.71 11.19 10.00
CA LEU A 117 -1.34 11.71 9.99
C LEU A 117 -0.31 10.62 9.68
N VAL A 118 -0.43 9.45 10.32
CA VAL A 118 0.48 8.32 10.09
C VAL A 118 0.34 7.80 8.67
N SER A 119 -0.89 7.63 8.18
CA SER A 119 -1.16 7.24 6.79
C SER A 119 -0.58 8.24 5.77
N THR A 120 -0.77 9.53 6.01
CA THR A 120 -0.23 10.60 5.17
C THR A 120 1.30 10.58 5.17
N GLY A 121 1.90 10.45 6.36
CA GLY A 121 3.35 10.32 6.52
C GLY A 121 3.91 9.10 5.81
N LEU A 122 3.27 7.94 5.93
CA LEU A 122 3.66 6.71 5.24
C LEU A 122 3.67 6.90 3.72
N ASN A 123 2.59 7.46 3.16
CA ASN A 123 2.50 7.71 1.73
C ASN A 123 3.55 8.73 1.24
N LEU A 124 3.79 9.81 2.00
CA LEU A 124 4.85 10.78 1.68
C LEU A 124 6.24 10.14 1.70
N VAL A 125 6.54 9.31 2.70
CA VAL A 125 7.83 8.59 2.80
C VAL A 125 7.98 7.60 1.65
N GLN A 126 6.95 6.83 1.33
CA GLN A 126 6.98 5.87 0.21
C GLN A 126 7.15 6.57 -1.15
N MET A 127 6.47 7.71 -1.34
CA MET A 127 6.61 8.52 -2.54
C MET A 127 8.00 9.14 -2.65
N ALA A 128 8.52 9.72 -1.57
CA ALA A 128 9.87 10.29 -1.53
C ALA A 128 10.93 9.21 -1.79
N TYR A 129 10.80 8.03 -1.18
CA TYR A 129 11.67 6.88 -1.42
C TYR A 129 11.65 6.46 -2.89
N SER A 130 10.46 6.39 -3.50
CA SER A 130 10.29 6.04 -4.92
C SER A 130 10.99 7.06 -5.84
N ILE A 131 10.86 8.35 -5.55
CA ILE A 131 11.54 9.44 -6.28
C ILE A 131 13.06 9.33 -6.15
N ILE A 132 13.58 9.16 -4.92
CA ILE A 132 15.02 9.05 -4.66
C ILE A 132 15.63 7.87 -5.40
N ILE A 133 14.97 6.71 -5.37
CA ILE A 133 15.43 5.53 -6.12
C ILE A 133 15.38 5.78 -7.62
N SER A 134 14.28 6.35 -8.13
CA SER A 134 14.15 6.62 -9.56
C SER A 134 15.25 7.56 -10.07
N TRP A 135 15.75 8.49 -9.24
CA TRP A 135 16.86 9.37 -9.61
C TRP A 135 18.24 8.69 -9.59
N ARG A 136 18.40 7.60 -8.83
CA ARG A 136 19.67 6.85 -8.74
C ARG A 136 19.89 5.88 -9.91
N GLY A 137 18.92 5.72 -10.80
CA GLY A 137 19.15 5.29 -12.18
C GLY A 137 18.96 3.80 -12.49
N ASP A 138 18.97 2.88 -11.52
CA ASP A 138 19.18 1.47 -11.88
C ASP A 138 18.00 0.50 -11.66
N GLU A 139 16.92 0.87 -10.96
CA GLU A 139 15.90 -0.13 -10.56
C GLU A 139 14.45 0.42 -10.56
N ILE A 140 13.50 -0.37 -11.07
CA ILE A 140 12.05 -0.08 -10.95
C ILE A 140 11.60 -0.57 -9.57
N LYS A 141 11.90 0.21 -8.53
CA LYS A 141 11.44 -0.07 -7.16
C LYS A 141 10.52 1.04 -6.64
N GLY A 142 9.56 0.61 -5.84
CA GLY A 142 8.55 1.46 -5.22
C GLY A 142 7.28 1.58 -6.07
N ASP A 143 6.14 1.45 -5.41
CA ASP A 143 4.82 1.48 -6.03
C ASP A 143 4.62 2.74 -6.88
N TYR A 144 5.02 3.92 -6.38
CA TYR A 144 4.82 5.17 -7.11
C TYR A 144 5.64 5.23 -8.41
N THR A 145 6.86 4.69 -8.42
CA THR A 145 7.69 4.61 -9.64
C THR A 145 7.07 3.66 -10.65
N VAL A 146 6.63 2.48 -10.19
CA VAL A 146 5.94 1.48 -11.02
C VAL A 146 4.69 2.07 -11.65
N ILE A 147 3.81 2.65 -10.84
CA ILE A 147 2.53 3.19 -11.26
C ILE A 147 2.74 4.34 -12.27
N HIS A 148 3.75 5.19 -12.04
CA HIS A 148 4.11 6.25 -12.98
C HIS A 148 4.61 5.71 -14.33
N LYS A 149 5.47 4.68 -14.32
CA LYS A 149 5.96 4.04 -15.54
C LYS A 149 4.86 3.33 -16.33
N LEU A 150 3.88 2.74 -15.65
CA LEU A 150 2.73 2.11 -16.27
C LEU A 150 1.79 3.16 -16.90
N ASN A 151 1.43 4.20 -16.15
CA ASN A 151 0.61 5.30 -16.66
C ASN A 151 0.77 6.59 -15.84
N ALA A 152 1.59 7.52 -16.33
CA ALA A 152 1.91 8.77 -15.64
C ALA A 152 0.68 9.65 -15.32
N ARG A 153 -0.33 9.67 -16.21
CA ARG A 153 -1.55 10.49 -16.01
C ARG A 153 -2.41 9.94 -14.89
N LEU A 154 -2.65 8.62 -14.90
CA LEU A 154 -3.40 7.97 -13.84
C LEU A 154 -2.63 7.98 -12.51
N ALA A 155 -1.30 7.89 -12.55
CA ALA A 155 -0.45 8.01 -11.36
C ALA A 155 -0.62 9.40 -10.70
N ALA A 156 -0.54 10.48 -11.49
CA ALA A 156 -0.77 11.83 -10.99
C ALA A 156 -2.19 11.99 -10.43
N GLY A 157 -3.21 11.47 -11.14
CA GLY A 157 -4.59 11.48 -10.67
C GLY A 157 -4.78 10.73 -9.34
N MET A 158 -4.16 9.56 -9.20
CA MET A 158 -4.19 8.76 -7.97
C MET A 158 -3.53 9.50 -6.80
N VAL A 159 -2.35 10.09 -7.01
CA VAL A 159 -1.66 10.89 -5.98
C VAL A 159 -2.55 12.03 -5.51
N VAL A 160 -3.09 12.82 -6.45
CA VAL A 160 -4.01 13.92 -6.12
C VAL A 160 -5.23 13.41 -5.36
N PHE A 161 -5.84 12.31 -5.82
CA PHE A 161 -6.99 11.70 -5.15
C PHE A 161 -6.68 11.28 -3.72
N VAL A 162 -5.58 10.57 -3.48
CA VAL A 162 -5.18 10.11 -2.14
C VAL A 162 -4.94 11.30 -1.21
N PHE A 163 -4.23 12.35 -1.65
CA PHE A 163 -4.00 13.52 -0.81
C PHE A 163 -5.27 14.34 -0.56
N LEU A 164 -6.15 14.50 -1.54
CA LEU A 164 -7.46 15.12 -1.33
C LEU A 164 -8.32 14.31 -0.35
N LEU A 165 -8.28 12.98 -0.43
CA LEU A 165 -8.94 12.11 0.52
C LEU A 165 -8.38 12.31 1.94
N ARG A 166 -7.05 12.40 2.10
CA ARG A 166 -6.44 12.67 3.42
C ARG A 166 -6.82 14.05 3.96
N LEU A 167 -6.87 15.08 3.11
CA LEU A 167 -7.35 16.41 3.50
C LEU A 167 -8.82 16.38 3.94
N ALA A 168 -9.67 15.67 3.21
CA ALA A 168 -11.07 15.51 3.57
C ALA A 168 -11.25 14.77 4.90
N LEU A 169 -10.49 13.68 5.11
CA LEU A 169 -10.49 12.95 6.38
C LEU A 169 -9.97 13.82 7.53
N PHE A 170 -8.91 14.60 7.31
CA PHE A 170 -8.39 15.53 8.31
C PHE A 170 -9.41 16.59 8.71
N ALA A 171 -10.19 17.11 7.75
CA ALA A 171 -11.24 18.10 8.02
C ALA A 171 -12.50 17.50 8.68
N ALA A 172 -12.65 16.18 8.67
CA ALA A 172 -13.79 15.45 9.22
C ALA A 172 -13.56 14.93 10.66
N VAL A 173 -12.33 15.04 11.16
CA VAL A 173 -11.92 14.73 12.54
C VAL A 173 -11.84 16.02 13.33
#